data_AF-A0A977LAP1-F1
#
_entry.id   AF-A0A977LAP1-F1
#
_cell.length_a   1.000
_cell.length_b   1.000
_cell.length_c   1.000
_cell.angle_alpha   90.00
_cell.angle_beta   90.00
_cell.angle_gamma   90.00
#
_symmetry.space_group_name_H-M   'P 1'
#
loop_
_entity.id
_entity.type
_entity.pdbx_description
1 polymer ?
#
loop_
_entity_poly.entity_id
_entity_poly.type
_entity_poly.pdbx_seq_one_letter_code
_entity_poly.pdbx_strand_id
1 'polypeptide(L)'
;MLTLFPCQNDFSKSDYQEELKELLDFGVDTVAKFKNLMTRHRTKLLKIDSEPLDEQHLKWYREDNAVENLELKIEKGFWFAFPGLIRIGLELEFGEKYKLYADKRDGLL
;
A
#
# COMPACT_ATOMS: atom_id res chain seq x y z
N MET A 1 -4.45 2.55 -13.46
CA MET A 1 -4.59 2.19 -12.03
C MET A 1 -5.82 1.32 -11.78
N LEU A 2 -7.01 1.69 -12.28
CA LEU A 2 -8.26 0.92 -12.11
C LEU A 2 -8.22 -0.54 -12.62
N THR A 3 -7.31 -0.89 -13.53
CA THR A 3 -7.08 -2.28 -13.95
C THR A 3 -6.19 -3.06 -12.99
N LEU A 4 -5.41 -2.39 -12.14
CA LEU A 4 -4.42 -2.97 -11.21
C LEU A 4 -4.95 -3.08 -9.78
N PHE A 5 -5.82 -2.17 -9.35
CA PHE A 5 -6.42 -2.18 -8.01
C PHE A 5 -7.92 -1.85 -8.08
N PRO A 6 -8.72 -2.32 -7.12
CA PRO A 6 -10.12 -1.93 -6.99
C PRO A 6 -10.29 -0.40 -6.82
N CYS A 7 -11.38 0.16 -7.33
CA CYS A 7 -11.66 1.59 -7.21
C CYS A 7 -11.86 2.05 -5.76
N GLN A 8 -12.26 1.15 -4.86
CA GLN A 8 -12.44 1.48 -3.43
C GLN A 8 -11.13 1.89 -2.75
N ASN A 9 -9.97 1.52 -3.30
CA ASN A 9 -8.65 1.93 -2.81
C ASN A 9 -8.23 3.33 -3.32
N ASP A 10 -9.05 3.99 -4.13
CA ASP A 10 -8.82 5.36 -4.62
C ASP A 10 -9.45 6.40 -3.66
N PHE A 11 -9.13 6.30 -2.36
CA PHE A 11 -9.73 7.14 -1.31
C PHE A 11 -8.79 8.20 -0.73
N SER A 12 -7.51 8.19 -1.08
CA SER A 12 -6.52 9.17 -0.59
C SER A 12 -5.92 9.95 -1.75
N LYS A 13 -5.79 11.27 -1.58
CA LYS A 13 -5.12 12.14 -2.54
C LYS A 13 -3.60 11.97 -2.41
N SER A 14 -2.93 11.67 -3.51
CA SER A 14 -1.47 11.66 -3.63
C SER A 14 -1.08 12.22 -5.01
N ASP A 15 0.04 12.94 -5.07
CA ASP A 15 0.67 13.38 -6.32
C ASP A 15 1.67 12.35 -6.87
N TYR A 16 1.87 11.25 -6.13
CA TYR A 16 2.74 10.12 -6.45
C TYR A 16 4.23 10.46 -6.58
N GLN A 17 4.70 11.63 -6.12
CA GLN A 17 6.12 12.00 -6.28
C GLN A 17 7.05 11.08 -5.49
N GLU A 18 6.68 10.73 -4.26
CA GLU A 18 7.47 9.81 -3.43
C GLU A 18 7.49 8.41 -4.02
N GLU A 19 6.32 7.85 -4.37
CA GLU A 19 6.23 6.50 -4.93
C GLU A 19 6.95 6.42 -6.28
N LEU A 20 6.88 7.47 -7.11
CA LEU A 20 7.61 7.52 -8.37
C LEU A 20 9.12 7.48 -8.13
N LYS A 21 9.62 8.27 -7.18
CA LYS A 21 11.04 8.26 -6.82
C LYS A 21 11.47 6.87 -6.33
N GLU A 22 10.68 6.24 -5.46
CA GLU A 22 10.94 4.89 -4.96
C GLU A 22 10.98 3.86 -6.08
N LEU A 23 10.01 3.89 -6.99
CA LEU A 23 9.99 3.02 -8.16
C LEU A 23 11.26 3.20 -9.01
N LEU A 24 11.69 4.44 -9.24
CA LEU A 24 12.92 4.74 -10.00
C LEU A 24 14.18 4.23 -9.30
N ASP A 25 14.31 4.44 -7.99
CA ASP A 25 15.47 3.99 -7.20
C ASP A 25 15.61 2.46 -7.21
N PHE A 26 14.50 1.74 -7.38
CA PHE A 26 14.46 0.28 -7.51
C PHE A 26 14.43 -0.22 -8.97
N GLY A 27 14.65 0.67 -9.96
CA GLY A 27 14.78 0.32 -11.37
C GLY A 27 13.45 0.03 -12.10
N VAL A 28 12.32 0.40 -11.50
CA VAL A 28 10.97 0.34 -12.06
C VAL A 28 10.67 1.65 -12.81
N ASP A 29 11.44 1.87 -13.88
CA ASP A 29 11.53 3.12 -14.65
C ASP A 29 10.56 3.21 -15.85
N THR A 30 9.72 2.19 -16.06
CA THR A 30 8.73 2.19 -17.14
C THR A 30 7.37 1.74 -16.66
N VAL A 31 6.33 2.22 -17.34
CA VAL A 31 4.94 1.79 -17.13
C VAL A 31 4.80 0.27 -17.26
N ALA A 32 5.54 -0.36 -18.17
CA ALA A 32 5.52 -1.80 -18.36
C ALA A 32 6.10 -2.54 -17.14
N LYS A 33 7.27 -2.10 -16.63
CA LYS A 33 7.85 -2.67 -15.40
C LYS A 33 6.92 -2.49 -14.20
N PHE A 34 6.32 -1.31 -14.04
CA PHE A 34 5.35 -1.05 -12.99
C PHE A 34 4.14 -1.99 -13.06
N LYS A 35 3.51 -2.09 -14.24
CA LYS A 35 2.37 -2.99 -14.45
C LYS A 35 2.74 -4.45 -14.17
N ASN A 36 3.92 -4.89 -14.59
CA ASN A 36 4.40 -6.24 -14.35
C ASN A 36 4.61 -6.50 -12.84
N LEU A 37 5.23 -5.58 -12.11
CA LEU A 37 5.41 -5.66 -10.66
C LEU A 37 4.06 -5.79 -9.95
N MET A 38 3.14 -4.86 -10.19
CA MET A 38 1.84 -4.87 -9.51
C MET A 38 0.98 -6.09 -9.90
N THR A 39 1.07 -6.55 -11.15
CA THR A 39 0.33 -7.73 -11.60
C THR A 39 0.88 -9.01 -10.97
N ARG A 40 2.21 -9.14 -10.88
CA ARG A 40 2.88 -10.30 -10.28
C ARG A 40 2.45 -10.51 -8.82
N HIS A 41 2.35 -9.41 -8.06
CA HIS A 41 2.04 -9.46 -6.63
C HIS A 41 0.56 -9.25 -6.31
N ARG A 42 -0.30 -9.04 -7.32
CA ARG A 42 -1.69 -8.61 -7.14
C ARG A 42 -2.45 -9.44 -6.10
N THR A 43 -2.44 -10.76 -6.24
CA THR A 43 -3.22 -11.65 -5.36
C THR A 43 -2.75 -11.54 -3.91
N LYS A 44 -1.43 -11.50 -3.68
CA LYS A 44 -0.86 -11.40 -2.33
C LYS A 44 -1.10 -10.00 -1.73
N LEU A 45 -0.95 -8.96 -2.54
CA LEU A 45 -1.18 -7.58 -2.17
C LEU A 45 -2.64 -7.34 -1.77
N LEU A 46 -3.62 -7.81 -2.56
CA LEU A 46 -5.03 -7.67 -2.21
C LEU A 46 -5.42 -8.52 -1.01
N LYS A 47 -4.75 -9.66 -0.80
CA LYS A 47 -4.94 -10.44 0.42
C LYS A 47 -4.52 -9.63 1.64
N ILE A 48 -3.30 -9.07 1.65
CA ILE A 48 -2.78 -8.21 2.73
C ILE A 48 -3.72 -7.01 2.97
N ASP A 49 -4.18 -6.35 1.90
CA ASP A 49 -5.10 -5.22 2.00
C ASP A 49 -6.49 -5.57 2.57
N SER A 50 -6.91 -6.82 2.43
CA SER A 50 -8.21 -7.32 2.93
C SER A 50 -8.11 -8.08 4.25
N GLU A 51 -6.90 -8.21 4.83
CA GLU A 51 -6.71 -8.98 6.05
C GLU A 51 -7.45 -8.30 7.22
N PRO A 52 -8.26 -9.06 7.99
CA PRO A 52 -9.00 -8.50 9.10
C PRO A 52 -8.03 -8.01 10.18
N LEU A 53 -8.29 -6.82 10.70
CA LEU A 53 -7.59 -6.32 11.87
C LEU A 53 -7.97 -7.15 13.10
N ASP A 54 -7.01 -7.35 14.00
CA ASP A 54 -7.31 -7.91 15.31
C ASP A 54 -8.13 -6.94 16.17
N GLU A 55 -8.72 -7.48 17.25
CA GLU A 55 -9.58 -6.71 18.15
C GLU A 55 -8.87 -5.52 18.79
N GLN A 56 -7.55 -5.61 18.99
CA GLN A 56 -6.76 -4.55 19.63
C GLN A 56 -6.56 -3.37 18.68
N HIS A 57 -6.22 -3.61 17.42
CA HIS A 57 -6.11 -2.58 16.39
C HIS A 57 -7.47 -1.93 16.12
N LEU A 58 -8.55 -2.72 16.07
CA LEU A 58 -9.91 -2.19 15.92
C LEU A 58 -10.30 -1.28 17.08
N LYS A 59 -9.94 -1.64 18.31
CA LYS A 59 -10.18 -0.82 19.50
C LYS A 59 -9.44 0.51 19.38
N TRP A 60 -8.15 0.51 19.05
CA TRP A 60 -7.37 1.74 18.88
C TRP A 60 -7.95 2.66 17.80
N TYR A 61 -8.30 2.13 16.63
CA TYR A 61 -8.88 2.95 15.56
C TYR A 61 -10.23 3.58 15.93
N ARG A 62 -11.03 2.90 16.76
CA ARG A 62 -12.29 3.45 17.29
C ARG A 62 -12.04 4.52 18.35
N GLU A 63 -11.07 4.32 19.24
CA GLU A 63 -10.75 5.26 20.32
C GLU A 63 -10.14 6.57 19.78
N ASP A 64 -9.21 6.45 18.83
CA ASP A 64 -8.46 7.59 18.30
C ASP A 64 -9.20 8.33 17.16
N ASN A 65 -10.35 7.81 16.70
CA ASN A 65 -11.03 8.26 15.47
C ASN A 65 -10.07 8.42 14.28
N ALA A 66 -9.02 7.57 14.24
CA ALA A 66 -7.90 7.72 13.32
C ALA A 66 -8.24 7.32 11.88
N VAL A 67 -9.33 6.56 11.68
CA VAL A 67 -9.73 6.02 10.39
C VAL A 67 -11.11 6.54 10.02
N GLU A 68 -11.16 7.36 8.97
CA GLU A 68 -12.41 7.79 8.37
C GLU A 68 -13.19 6.58 7.81
N ASN A 69 -14.48 6.50 8.12
CA ASN A 69 -15.36 5.42 7.68
C ASN A 69 -14.84 4.00 8.03
N LEU A 70 -14.30 3.83 9.24
CA LEU A 70 -13.74 2.55 9.72
C LEU A 70 -14.67 1.35 9.49
N GLU A 71 -15.95 1.47 9.84
CA GLU A 71 -16.91 0.36 9.67
C GLU A 71 -17.14 -0.01 8.20
N LEU A 72 -17.11 0.97 7.29
CA LEU A 72 -17.18 0.72 5.84
C LEU A 72 -15.94 -0.01 5.32
N LYS A 73 -14.76 0.34 5.86
CA LYS A 73 -13.49 -0.31 5.51
C LYS A 73 -13.43 -1.76 6.02
N ILE A 74 -13.96 -2.02 7.21
CA ILE A 74 -14.12 -3.36 7.76
C ILE A 74 -15.05 -4.19 6.86
N GLU A 75 -16.23 -3.65 6.54
CA GLU A 75 -17.23 -4.34 5.72
C GLU A 75 -16.71 -4.70 4.32
N LYS A 76 -15.99 -3.76 3.69
CA LYS A 76 -15.50 -3.92 2.32
C LYS A 76 -14.10 -4.53 2.20
N GLY A 77 -13.39 -4.73 3.31
CA GLY A 77 -12.07 -5.34 3.35
C GLY A 77 -11.01 -4.57 2.56
N PHE A 78 -10.80 -3.29 2.86
CA PHE A 78 -9.72 -2.50 2.27
C PHE A 78 -9.11 -1.51 3.27
N TRP A 79 -7.78 -1.50 3.36
CA TRP A 79 -7.06 -0.68 4.33
C TRP A 79 -6.23 0.41 3.66
N PHE A 80 -5.57 0.10 2.55
CA PHE A 80 -4.56 0.94 1.92
C PHE A 80 -5.10 1.66 0.68
N ALA A 81 -4.72 2.93 0.53
CA ALA A 81 -4.92 3.65 -0.71
C ALA A 81 -3.87 3.23 -1.75
N PHE A 82 -4.03 3.62 -3.02
CA PHE A 82 -3.07 3.28 -4.09
C PHE A 82 -1.59 3.52 -3.73
N PRO A 83 -1.19 4.63 -3.10
CA PRO A 83 0.21 4.81 -2.67
C PRO A 83 0.70 3.69 -1.74
N GLY A 84 -0.09 3.33 -0.73
CA GLY A 84 0.23 2.23 0.18
C GLY A 84 0.32 0.88 -0.53
N LEU A 85 -0.58 0.61 -1.48
CA LEU A 85 -0.52 -0.60 -2.30
C LEU A 85 0.75 -0.66 -3.16
N ILE A 86 1.23 0.47 -3.70
CA ILE A 86 2.50 0.53 -4.44
C ILE A 86 3.66 0.14 -3.52
N ARG A 87 3.71 0.69 -2.30
CA ARG A 87 4.76 0.40 -1.30
C ARG A 87 4.75 -1.06 -0.86
N ILE A 88 3.57 -1.64 -0.62
CA ILE A 88 3.43 -3.09 -0.36
C ILE A 88 3.94 -3.90 -1.56
N GLY A 89 3.67 -3.47 -2.80
CA GLY A 89 4.22 -4.09 -3.99
C GLY A 89 5.75 -4.08 -4.03
N LEU A 90 6.37 -2.95 -3.67
CA LEU A 90 7.82 -2.81 -3.58
C LEU A 90 8.40 -3.70 -2.48
N GLU A 91 7.76 -3.77 -1.32
CA GLU A 91 8.17 -4.66 -0.23
C GLU A 91 8.10 -6.14 -0.64
N LEU A 92 7.04 -6.54 -1.35
CA LEU A 92 6.88 -7.90 -1.85
C LEU A 92 7.91 -8.27 -2.92
N GLU A 93 8.33 -7.32 -3.75
CA GLU A 93 9.31 -7.56 -4.82
C GLU A 93 10.75 -7.53 -4.31
N PHE A 94 11.09 -6.60 -3.42
CA PHE A 94 12.48 -6.31 -3.04
C PHE A 94 12.82 -6.66 -1.59
N GLY A 95 11.82 -7.01 -0.77
CA GLY A 95 11.98 -7.50 0.60
C GLY A 95 12.77 -6.54 1.48
N GLU A 96 13.78 -7.07 2.18
CA GLU A 96 14.61 -6.31 3.12
C GLU A 96 15.27 -5.07 2.50
N LYS A 97 15.58 -5.10 1.20
CA LYS A 97 16.17 -3.92 0.52
C LYS A 97 15.21 -2.74 0.52
N TYR A 98 13.92 -2.99 0.26
CA TYR A 98 12.91 -1.95 0.30
C TYR A 98 12.62 -1.52 1.74
N LYS A 99 12.58 -2.45 2.69
CA LYS A 99 12.43 -2.13 4.10
C LYS A 99 13.52 -1.17 4.60
N LEU A 100 14.79 -1.48 4.35
CA LEU A 100 15.91 -0.60 4.72
C LEU A 100 15.84 0.77 4.03
N TYR A 101 15.40 0.80 2.78
CA TYR A 101 15.17 2.06 2.07
C TYR A 101 14.05 2.88 2.75
N ALA A 102 12.92 2.25 3.10
CA ALA A 102 11.78 2.88 3.74
C ALA A 102 12.14 3.38 5.15
N ASP A 103 12.85 2.58 5.94
CA ASP A 103 13.32 2.97 7.28
C ASP A 103 14.21 4.22 7.22
N LYS A 104 15.11 4.30 6.23
CA LYS A 104 15.94 5.49 5.99
C LYS A 104 15.12 6.71 5.54
N ARG A 105 14.11 6.51 4.68
CA ARG A 105 13.17 7.56 4.26
C ARG A 105 12.41 8.13 5.47
N ASP A 106 11.99 7.25 6.37
CA ASP A 106 11.15 7.58 7.53
C ASP A 106 11.98 8.05 8.75
N GLY A 107 13.31 8.13 8.63
CA GLY A 107 14.20 8.61 9.68
C GLY A 107 14.40 7.64 10.84
N LEU A 108 14.16 6.35 10.62
CA LEU A 108 14.36 5.28 11.60
C LEU A 108 15.82 4.75 11.60
N LEU A 109 16.61 5.11 10.57
CA LEU A 109 18.02 4.72 10.36
C LEU A 109 18.87 5.88 9.83
#